data_AF-A0A2S9G6W1-F1
#
_entry.id   AF-A0A2S9G6W1-F1
#
_cell.length_a   1.000
_cell.length_b   1.000
_cell.length_c   1.000
_cell.angle_alpha   90.00
_cell.angle_beta   90.00
_cell.angle_gamma   90.00
#
_symmetry.space_group_name_H-M   'P 1'
#
loop_
_entity.id
_entity.type
_entity.pdbx_description
1 polymer ?
#
loop_
_entity_poly.entity_id
_entity_poly.type
_entity_poly.pdbx_seq_one_letter_code
_entity_poly.pdbx_strand_id
1 'polypeptide(L)' 'ASMFYPVPGLTLGGLVVEERTGEVVHRDGGNVAGLYAAGRTAGGICSNSYVSGLSLSDCIFSGRRAGAHAVEKALDTNA' A
#
# COMPACT_ATOMS: atom_id res chain seq x y z
N ALA A 1 4.68 13.03 34.13
CA ALA A 1 4.59 12.29 32.85
C ALA A 1 6.01 12.11 32.33
N SER A 2 6.47 10.87 32.17
CA SER A 2 7.82 10.55 31.69
C SER A 2 7.99 11.05 30.24
N MET A 3 9.13 11.68 29.94
CA MET A 3 9.49 12.20 28.60
C MET A 3 9.65 11.10 27.55
N PHE A 4 9.68 9.83 27.97
CA PHE A 4 9.80 8.67 27.09
C PHE A 4 8.68 7.68 27.40
N TYR A 5 7.58 7.81 26.66
CA TYR A 5 6.52 6.81 26.59
C TYR A 5 6.49 6.32 25.13
N PRO A 6 7.26 5.26 24.78
CA PRO A 6 7.29 4.76 23.41
C PRO A 6 5.94 4.07 23.13
N VAL A 7 4.96 4.84 22.70
CA VAL A 7 3.76 4.30 22.07
C VAL A 7 4.15 3.98 20.63
N PRO A 8 4.02 2.72 20.16
CA PRO A 8 4.18 2.42 18.75
C PRO A 8 3.13 3.24 17.99
N GLY A 9 3.56 4.33 17.37
CA GLY A 9 2.62 5.28 16.76
C GLY A 9 2.04 4.76 15.45
N LEU A 10 2.79 3.93 14.72
CA LEU A 10 2.50 3.56 13.34
C LEU A 10 3.19 2.23 12.94
N THR A 11 2.57 1.37 12.13
CA THR A 11 3.13 0.09 11.64
C THR A 11 4.03 0.24 10.41
N LEU A 12 5.34 0.02 10.53
CA LEU A 12 6.28 0.14 9.40
C LEU A 12 6.31 -1.19 8.61
N GLY A 13 5.30 -1.40 7.76
CA GLY A 13 5.11 -2.65 7.01
C GLY A 13 3.78 -2.66 6.27
N GLY A 14 3.40 -3.82 5.73
CA GLY A 14 2.15 -3.99 5.00
C GLY A 14 2.22 -5.16 4.03
N LEU A 15 1.15 -5.34 3.25
CA LEU A 15 1.09 -6.31 2.16
C LEU A 15 2.10 -5.94 1.07
N VAL A 16 2.82 -6.92 0.54
CA VAL A 16 3.65 -6.71 -0.64
C VAL A 16 2.73 -6.49 -1.83
N VAL A 17 2.98 -5.43 -2.59
CA VAL A 17 2.20 -5.07 -3.78
C VAL A 17 3.10 -4.92 -4.99
N GLU A 18 2.56 -5.20 -6.16
CA GLU A 18 3.19 -4.86 -7.43
C GLU A 18 3.31 -3.33 -7.55
N GLU A 19 4.53 -2.84 -7.77
CA GLU A 19 4.86 -1.42 -7.70
C GLU A 19 4.15 -0.61 -8.78
N ARG A 20 3.86 -1.22 -9.93
CA ARG A 20 3.18 -0.55 -11.04
C ARG A 20 1.66 -0.53 -10.89
N THR A 21 1.06 -1.58 -10.34
CA THR A 21 -0.41 -1.79 -10.39
C THR A 21 -1.08 -1.65 -9.03
N GLY A 22 -0.44 -2.12 -7.96
CA GLY A 22 -0.95 -2.06 -6.60
C GLY A 22 -1.68 -3.34 -6.20
N GLU A 23 -1.66 -4.34 -7.07
CA GLU A 23 -2.15 -5.67 -6.76
C GLU A 23 -1.27 -6.33 -5.71
N VAL A 24 -1.90 -7.06 -4.79
CA VAL A 24 -1.21 -7.79 -3.75
C VAL A 24 -0.45 -8.96 -4.36
N VAL A 25 0.82 -9.09 -3.99
CA VAL A 25 1.68 -10.20 -4.43
C VAL A 25 1.36 -11.44 -3.60
N HIS A 26 1.15 -12.56 -4.28
CA HIS A 26 0.95 -13.85 -3.63
C HIS A 26 2.28 -14.39 -3.09
N ARG A 27 2.23 -15.13 -1.98
CA ARG A 27 3.44 -15.68 -1.33
C ARG A 27 4.24 -16.60 -2.25
N ASP A 28 3.55 -17.32 -3.12
CA ASP A 28 4.16 -18.27 -4.07
C ASP A 28 4.63 -17.60 -5.38
N GLY A 29 4.57 -16.26 -5.44
CA GLY A 29 4.84 -15.48 -6.65
C GLY A 29 3.57 -15.14 -7.45
N GLY A 30 3.66 -14.12 -8.30
CA GLY A 30 2.53 -13.58 -9.05
C GLY A 30 1.58 -12.72 -8.20
N ASN A 31 0.47 -12.29 -8.81
CA ASN A 31 -0.48 -11.36 -8.21
C ASN A 31 -1.76 -12.08 -7.78
N VAL A 32 -2.33 -11.68 -6.65
CA VAL A 32 -3.68 -12.07 -6.24
C VAL A 32 -4.67 -11.24 -7.06
N ALA A 33 -5.29 -11.88 -8.05
CA ALA A 33 -6.14 -11.20 -9.02
C ALA A 33 -7.29 -10.44 -8.34
N GLY A 34 -7.35 -9.12 -8.58
CA GLY A 34 -8.45 -8.28 -8.08
C GLY A 34 -8.29 -7.83 -6.63
N LEU A 35 -7.23 -8.24 -5.94
CA LEU A 35 -6.91 -7.78 -4.59
C LEU A 35 -5.84 -6.69 -4.65
N TYR A 36 -6.14 -5.53 -4.07
CA TYR A 36 -5.26 -4.36 -4.06
C TYR A 36 -5.00 -3.88 -2.63
N ALA A 37 -3.84 -3.26 -2.42
CA ALA A 37 -3.53 -2.57 -1.18
C ALA A 37 -2.83 -1.23 -1.46
N ALA A 38 -3.04 -0.26 -0.57
CA ALA A 38 -2.48 1.08 -0.70
C ALA A 38 -2.25 1.73 0.69
N GLY A 39 -1.40 2.75 0.70
CA GLY A 39 -0.98 3.44 1.92
C GLY A 39 -0.37 2.48 2.94
N ARG A 40 -0.66 2.69 4.23
CA ARG A 40 -0.08 1.92 5.35
C ARG A 40 -0.49 0.45 5.41
N THR A 41 -1.45 0.02 4.60
CA THR A 41 -1.80 -1.40 4.48
C THR A 41 -0.90 -2.13 3.49
N ALA A 42 -0.20 -1.39 2.63
CA ALA A 42 0.77 -1.89 1.67
C ALA A 42 2.21 -1.56 2.11
N GLY A 43 3.16 -2.39 1.69
CA GLY A 43 4.57 -2.00 1.68
C GLY A 43 4.76 -0.80 0.76
N GLY A 44 5.36 0.27 1.28
CA GLY A 44 5.42 1.56 0.59
C GLY A 44 6.47 2.50 1.18
N ILE A 45 6.36 3.78 0.85
CA ILE A 45 7.41 4.79 1.12
C ILE A 45 7.72 4.91 2.63
N CYS A 46 6.71 4.66 3.48
CA CYS A 46 6.84 4.74 4.93
C CYS A 46 7.40 3.49 5.61
N SER A 47 7.63 2.39 4.88
CA SER A 47 7.86 1.08 5.49
C SER A 47 9.28 0.87 6.03
N ASN A 48 10.27 1.65 5.57
CA ASN A 48 11.65 1.57 6.04
C ASN A 48 12.05 2.71 7.00
N SER A 49 11.44 3.89 6.86
CA SER A 49 11.70 5.06 7.70
C SER A 49 10.53 6.03 7.56
N TYR A 50 10.09 6.64 8.67
CA TYR A 50 8.97 7.56 8.68
C TYR A 50 9.41 8.99 8.94
N VAL A 51 9.01 9.89 8.05
CA VAL A 51 9.07 11.35 8.21
C VAL A 51 7.65 11.87 8.12
N SER A 52 7.32 12.88 8.93
CA SER A 52 5.99 13.50 8.93
C SER A 52 5.58 13.89 7.51
N GLY A 53 4.39 13.46 7.09
CA GLY A 53 3.85 13.69 5.74
C GLY A 53 3.99 12.52 4.77
N LEU A 54 4.98 11.64 4.93
CA LEU A 54 5.18 10.52 3.99
C LEU A 54 3.96 9.59 3.93
N SER A 55 3.23 9.40 5.04
CA SER A 55 2.06 8.52 5.06
C SER A 55 0.90 9.07 4.24
N LEU A 56 0.77 10.39 4.17
CA LEU A 56 -0.27 11.04 3.37
C LEU A 56 0.10 10.98 1.89
N SER A 57 1.36 11.29 1.57
CA SER A 57 1.88 11.20 0.20
C SER A 57 1.78 9.78 -0.34
N ASP A 58 2.15 8.78 0.45
CA ASP A 58 2.07 7.37 0.09
C ASP A 58 0.62 6.94 -0.17
N CYS A 59 -0.33 7.34 0.68
CA CYS A 59 -1.75 7.06 0.49
C CYS A 59 -2.30 7.67 -0.81
N ILE A 60 -1.98 8.92 -1.11
CA ILE A 60 -2.45 9.60 -2.33
C ILE A 60 -1.85 8.95 -3.58
N PHE A 61 -0.54 8.71 -3.59
CA PHE A 61 0.14 8.15 -4.75
C PHE A 61 -0.26 6.70 -5.02
N SER A 62 -0.14 5.84 -4.01
CA SER A 62 -0.48 4.41 -4.14
C SER A 62 -1.98 4.21 -4.35
N GLY A 63 -2.83 4.98 -3.69
CA GLY A 63 -4.29 4.88 -3.83
C GLY A 63 -4.77 5.25 -5.23
N ARG A 64 -4.23 6.32 -5.83
CA ARG A 64 -4.54 6.71 -7.21
C ARG A 64 -4.11 5.64 -8.21
N ARG A 65 -2.91 5.08 -8.03
CA ARG A 65 -2.36 4.02 -8.88
C ARG A 65 -3.19 2.74 -8.80
N ALA A 66 -3.45 2.26 -7.58
CA ALA A 66 -4.25 1.06 -7.34
C ALA A 66 -5.70 1.22 -7.86
N GLY A 67 -6.31 2.38 -7.62
CA GLY A 67 -7.66 2.67 -8.10
C GLY A 67 -7.77 2.70 -9.62
N ALA A 68 -6.81 3.33 -10.31
CA ALA A 68 -6.79 3.37 -11.77
C ALA A 68 -6.70 1.96 -12.38
N HIS A 69 -5.79 1.13 -11.87
CA HIS A 69 -5.64 -0.24 -12.35
C HIS A 69 -6.85 -1.12 -12.01
N ALA A 70 -7.44 -0.95 -10.82
CA ALA A 70 -8.63 -1.70 -10.43
C ALA A 70 -9.81 -1.45 -11.36
N VAL A 71 -10.01 -0.20 -11.81
CA VAL A 71 -11.05 0.15 -12.79
C VAL A 71 -10.75 -0.46 -14.15
N GLU A 72 -9.52 -0.30 -14.66
CA GLU A 72 -9.10 -0.90 -15.94
C GLU A 72 -9.36 -2.41 -15.96
N LYS A 73 -8.92 -3.12 -14.93
CA LYS A 73 -9.11 -4.57 -14.83
C LYS A 73 -10.58 -4.99 -14.71
N ALA A 74 -11.40 -4.19 -14.04
CA ALA A 74 -12.84 -4.45 -13.93
C ALA A 74 -13.57 -4.26 -15.26
N LEU A 75 -13.13 -3.33 -16.11
CA LEU A 75 -13.66 -3.14 -17.45
C LEU A 75 -13.27 -4.31 -18.37
N ASP A 76 -12.00 -4.73 -18.33
CA ASP A 76 -11.51 -5.86 -19.13
C ASP A 76 -12.19 -7.19 -18.78
N THR A 77 -12.57 -7.38 -17.52
CA THR A 77 -13.28 -8.61 -17.08
C THR A 77 -14.73 -8.66 -17.59
N ASN A 78 -15.31 -7.51 -17.94
CA ASN A 78 -16.69 -7.40 -18.42
C ASN A 78 -16.80 -7.35 -19.96
N ALA A 79 -15.67 -7.42 -20.67
CA ALA A 79 -15.58 -7.46 -22.14
C ALA A 79 -15.41 -8.90 -22.65
#